data_AF-A0A942GHR9-F1
#
_entry.id   AF-A0A942GHR9-F1
#
_cell.length_a   1.000
_cell.length_b   1.000
_cell.length_c   1.000
_cell.angle_alpha   90.00
_cell.angle_beta   90.00
_cell.angle_gamma   90.00
#
_symmetry.space_group_name_H-M   'P 1'
#
loop_
_entity.id
_entity.type
_entity.pdbx_description
1 polymer ?
#
loop_
_entity_poly.entity_id
_entity_poly.type
_entity_poly.pdbx_seq_one_letter_code
_entity_poly.pdbx_strand_id
1 'polypeptide(L)'
;TYKKASDNIELLDKEIDKLNKELASHIARMKNESKYVNSYLKRLGIHNFEIDIDASKTQENISIRFMNGTNENKQMNCLSEGEKTSLAFAYFLSKLQYEIIDNTNAKMNDCIIVIDDPVSSLDENRLFTTAYLTDTFFTEAKQLFVFSHNLVFLKFFGNIIKSQTDERKDYFIDQLNGMPLIKSLPKALQNFQTAYFQKLDEIIEFVEKHIIAYETAKKYLPSYIRVVLETFLSFKFYYLKQGSGTNKKFLSAGLDKLIDHLSGLIGVFKNFNKVGDIDSSNLIEKLEFIRKTTDPQCHGTPQNIDEFNFLSEAELNRISKDTIDIIHFLDNIHYEKITVA
;
A
#
# COMPACT_ATOMS: atom_id res chain seq x y z
N THR A 1 -50.00 11.69 -49.04
CA THR A 1 -51.25 10.90 -49.06
C THR A 1 -51.45 10.28 -47.70
N TYR A 2 -52.67 10.26 -47.17
CA TYR A 2 -53.02 9.71 -45.85
C TYR A 2 -52.45 8.30 -45.62
N LYS A 3 -52.44 7.47 -46.67
CA LYS A 3 -51.84 6.13 -46.67
C LYS A 3 -50.34 6.11 -46.30
N LYS A 4 -49.52 6.99 -46.86
CA LYS A 4 -48.09 7.10 -46.51
C LYS A 4 -47.87 7.53 -45.06
N ALA A 5 -48.76 8.36 -44.50
CA ALA A 5 -48.67 8.76 -43.09
C ALA A 5 -49.05 7.60 -42.17
N SER A 6 -50.09 6.83 -42.52
CA SER A 6 -50.50 5.62 -41.80
C SER A 6 -49.40 4.55 -41.80
N ASP A 7 -48.79 4.28 -42.96
CA ASP A 7 -47.72 3.30 -43.09
C ASP A 7 -46.47 3.72 -42.28
N ASN A 8 -46.17 5.02 -42.20
CA ASN A 8 -45.07 5.56 -41.38
C ASN A 8 -45.35 5.43 -39.88
N ILE A 9 -46.59 5.65 -39.43
CA ILE A 9 -46.98 5.46 -38.02
C ILE A 9 -46.79 3.98 -37.63
N GLU A 10 -47.24 3.06 -38.48
CA GLU A 10 -47.09 1.62 -38.21
C GLU A 10 -45.63 1.16 -38.17
N LEU A 11 -44.76 1.78 -38.98
CA LEU A 11 -43.31 1.57 -38.94
C LEU A 11 -42.69 2.10 -37.63
N LEU A 12 -43.05 3.31 -37.23
CA LEU A 12 -42.57 3.92 -35.98
C LEU A 12 -43.02 3.14 -34.74
N ASP A 13 -44.26 2.65 -34.70
CA ASP A 13 -44.77 1.82 -33.60
C ASP A 13 -43.97 0.51 -33.46
N LYS A 14 -43.65 -0.15 -34.59
CA LYS A 14 -42.79 -1.34 -34.60
C LYS A 14 -41.38 -1.05 -34.09
N GLU A 15 -40.83 0.12 -34.43
CA GLU A 15 -39.51 0.55 -33.97
C GLU A 15 -39.52 0.88 -32.47
N ILE A 16 -40.56 1.55 -31.97
CA ILE A 16 -40.76 1.81 -30.54
C ILE A 16 -40.87 0.49 -29.76
N ASP A 17 -41.64 -0.47 -30.24
CA ASP A 17 -41.77 -1.79 -29.60
C ASP A 17 -40.45 -2.54 -29.56
N LYS A 18 -39.64 -2.45 -30.62
CA LYS A 18 -38.31 -3.04 -30.66
C LYS A 18 -37.37 -2.38 -29.64
N LEU A 19 -37.30 -1.05 -29.62
CA LEU A 19 -36.47 -0.29 -28.70
C LEU A 19 -36.87 -0.52 -27.23
N ASN A 20 -38.18 -0.63 -26.95
CA ASN A 20 -38.67 -0.94 -25.60
C ASN A 20 -38.24 -2.34 -25.12
N LYS A 21 -38.25 -3.33 -26.02
CA LYS A 21 -37.75 -4.68 -25.71
C LYS A 21 -36.25 -4.70 -25.46
N GLU A 22 -35.47 -3.98 -26.28
CA GLU A 22 -34.03 -3.82 -26.10
C GLU A 22 -33.70 -3.12 -24.77
N LEU A 23 -34.43 -2.04 -24.44
CA LEU A 23 -34.27 -1.32 -23.18
C LEU A 23 -34.59 -2.22 -21.96
N ALA A 24 -35.68 -2.98 -22.00
CA ALA A 24 -36.06 -3.90 -20.93
C ALA A 24 -34.99 -5.00 -20.72
N SER A 25 -34.46 -5.55 -21.82
CA SER A 25 -33.35 -6.52 -21.77
C SER A 25 -32.09 -5.90 -21.17
N HIS A 26 -31.74 -4.67 -21.57
CA HIS A 26 -30.58 -3.97 -21.06
C HIS A 26 -30.67 -3.67 -19.56
N ILE A 27 -31.84 -3.20 -19.09
CA ILE A 27 -32.10 -2.97 -17.66
C ILE A 27 -32.00 -4.27 -16.86
N ALA A 28 -32.58 -5.36 -17.36
CA ALA A 28 -32.49 -6.67 -16.71
C ALA A 28 -31.03 -7.15 -16.59
N ARG A 29 -30.22 -6.93 -17.65
CA ARG A 29 -28.79 -7.24 -17.64
C ARG A 29 -28.04 -6.45 -16.57
N MET A 30 -28.25 -5.13 -16.52
CA MET A 30 -27.59 -4.28 -15.52
C MET A 30 -28.03 -4.61 -14.08
N LYS A 31 -29.30 -5.01 -13.87
CA LYS A 31 -29.79 -5.47 -12.56
C LYS A 31 -29.22 -6.82 -12.13
N ASN A 32 -28.87 -7.70 -13.07
CA ASN A 32 -28.16 -8.91 -12.74
C ASN A 32 -26.70 -8.60 -12.39
N GLU A 33 -26.06 -7.76 -13.19
CA GLU A 33 -24.70 -7.29 -12.90
C GLU A 33 -24.58 -6.66 -11.50
N SER A 34 -25.54 -5.83 -11.08
CA SER A 34 -25.52 -5.24 -9.73
C SER A 34 -25.55 -6.29 -8.61
N LYS A 35 -26.24 -7.43 -8.81
CA LYS A 35 -26.22 -8.55 -7.85
C LYS A 35 -24.83 -9.19 -7.75
N TYR A 36 -24.15 -9.37 -8.88
CA TYR A 36 -22.78 -9.89 -8.90
C TYR A 36 -21.85 -8.93 -8.17
N VAL A 37 -21.91 -7.62 -8.48
CA VAL A 37 -21.12 -6.60 -7.77
C VAL A 37 -21.36 -6.65 -6.27
N ASN A 38 -22.61 -6.69 -5.83
CA ASN A 38 -22.96 -6.79 -4.40
C ASN A 38 -22.43 -8.07 -3.75
N SER A 39 -22.37 -9.19 -4.49
CA SER A 39 -21.76 -10.43 -3.99
C SER A 39 -20.25 -10.28 -3.77
N TYR A 40 -19.54 -9.60 -4.68
CA TYR A 40 -18.10 -9.35 -4.55
C TYR A 40 -17.80 -8.30 -3.48
N LEU A 41 -18.61 -7.24 -3.34
CA LEU A 41 -18.50 -6.28 -2.24
C LEU A 41 -18.55 -6.99 -0.87
N LYS A 42 -19.52 -7.89 -0.68
CA LYS A 42 -19.62 -8.71 0.54
C LYS A 42 -18.39 -9.59 0.74
N ARG A 43 -17.89 -10.21 -0.33
CA ARG A 43 -16.66 -11.02 -0.30
C ARG A 43 -15.41 -10.19 -0.01
N LEU A 44 -15.42 -8.89 -0.30
CA LEU A 44 -14.36 -7.92 0.03
C LEU A 44 -14.50 -7.33 1.45
N GLY A 45 -15.50 -7.78 2.23
CA GLY A 45 -15.76 -7.29 3.58
C GLY A 45 -16.55 -5.97 3.62
N ILE A 46 -17.17 -5.56 2.52
CA ILE A 46 -18.03 -4.38 2.44
C ILE A 46 -19.49 -4.80 2.63
N HIS A 47 -20.06 -4.39 3.77
CA HIS A 47 -21.43 -4.74 4.17
C HIS A 47 -22.32 -3.52 4.47
N ASN A 48 -21.75 -2.32 4.45
CA ASN A 48 -22.44 -1.09 4.83
C ASN A 48 -23.26 -0.46 3.70
N PHE A 49 -23.04 -0.89 2.45
CA PHE A 49 -23.84 -0.47 1.31
C PHE A 49 -23.98 -1.58 0.24
N GLU A 50 -24.99 -1.41 -0.60
CA GLU A 50 -25.20 -2.16 -1.85
C GLU A 50 -25.47 -1.18 -3.00
N ILE A 51 -25.22 -1.63 -4.22
CA ILE A 51 -25.57 -0.89 -5.43
C ILE A 51 -26.83 -1.48 -6.10
N ASP A 52 -27.60 -0.64 -6.76
CA ASP A 52 -28.73 -1.04 -7.59
C ASP A 52 -28.87 -0.10 -8.80
N ILE A 53 -29.63 -0.55 -9.80
CA ILE A 53 -29.86 0.22 -11.03
C ILE A 53 -31.21 0.92 -10.96
N ASP A 54 -31.15 2.25 -10.95
CA ASP A 54 -32.31 3.12 -11.06
C ASP A 54 -32.76 3.22 -12.52
N ALA A 55 -33.70 2.35 -12.89
CA ALA A 55 -34.28 2.29 -14.22
C ALA A 55 -35.02 3.57 -14.64
N SER A 56 -35.31 4.49 -13.72
CA SER A 56 -35.95 5.78 -14.03
C SER A 56 -34.98 6.81 -14.61
N LYS A 57 -33.66 6.60 -14.44
CA LYS A 57 -32.62 7.51 -14.92
C LYS A 57 -31.94 6.96 -16.18
N THR A 58 -31.76 7.82 -17.17
CA THR A 58 -31.04 7.51 -18.41
C THR A 58 -29.53 7.73 -18.31
N GLN A 59 -29.08 8.54 -17.35
CA GLN A 59 -27.68 8.81 -17.02
C GLN A 59 -27.48 8.68 -15.51
N GLU A 60 -26.30 8.27 -15.07
CA GLU A 60 -25.99 8.03 -13.65
C GLU A 60 -27.05 7.14 -12.96
N ASN A 61 -27.40 6.05 -13.63
CA ASN A 61 -28.44 5.12 -13.19
C ASN A 61 -27.98 4.15 -12.09
N ILE A 62 -26.80 4.36 -11.51
CA ILE A 62 -26.32 3.60 -10.35
C ILE A 62 -26.78 4.32 -9.09
N SER A 63 -27.53 3.61 -8.25
CA SER A 63 -27.96 4.03 -6.93
C SER A 63 -27.21 3.26 -5.86
N ILE A 64 -26.85 3.93 -4.77
CA ILE A 64 -26.19 3.31 -3.61
C ILE A 64 -27.18 3.33 -2.44
N ARG A 65 -27.43 2.15 -1.87
CA ARG A 65 -28.27 1.96 -0.68
C ARG A 65 -27.40 1.62 0.51
N PHE A 66 -27.34 2.51 1.50
CA PHE A 66 -26.64 2.27 2.76
C PHE A 66 -27.51 1.48 3.74
N MET A 67 -26.91 0.57 4.50
CA MET A 67 -27.63 -0.32 5.43
C MET A 67 -27.96 0.34 6.78
N ASN A 68 -27.28 1.42 7.15
CA ASN A 68 -27.33 2.02 8.49
C ASN A 68 -28.08 3.37 8.58
N GLY A 69 -28.85 3.77 7.56
CA GLY A 69 -29.58 5.04 7.57
C GLY A 69 -30.77 5.07 6.62
N THR A 70 -31.69 6.02 6.83
CA THR A 70 -32.89 6.25 5.99
C THR A 70 -32.56 6.12 4.51
N ASN A 71 -33.43 5.44 3.75
CA ASN A 71 -33.35 5.15 2.31
C ASN A 71 -33.30 6.42 1.43
N GLU A 72 -32.37 7.32 1.69
CA GLU A 72 -32.06 8.45 0.82
C GLU A 72 -30.97 7.98 -0.13
N ASN A 73 -31.28 8.06 -1.43
CA ASN A 73 -30.36 7.83 -2.53
C ASN A 73 -29.16 8.78 -2.39
N LYS A 74 -28.16 8.39 -1.61
CA LYS A 74 -26.94 9.17 -1.42
C LYS A 74 -26.01 8.92 -2.61
N GLN A 75 -25.46 10.01 -3.15
CA GLN A 75 -24.54 9.99 -4.29
C GLN A 75 -23.23 9.25 -3.95
N MET A 76 -22.49 8.84 -4.98
CA MET A 76 -21.15 8.21 -4.87
C MET A 76 -20.17 8.98 -3.98
N ASN A 77 -20.38 10.28 -3.78
CA ASN A 77 -19.54 11.15 -2.96
C ASN A 77 -19.51 10.78 -1.47
N CYS A 78 -20.38 9.88 -1.00
CA CYS A 78 -20.40 9.41 0.39
C CYS A 78 -19.46 8.22 0.66
N LEU A 79 -18.86 7.62 -0.38
CA LEU A 79 -17.93 6.51 -0.21
C LEU A 79 -16.52 7.03 0.13
N SER A 80 -15.86 6.36 1.07
CA SER A 80 -14.42 6.54 1.30
C SER A 80 -13.60 6.08 0.08
N GLU A 81 -12.36 6.55 -0.05
CA GLU A 81 -11.45 6.09 -1.13
C GLU A 81 -11.27 4.55 -1.10
N GLY A 82 -11.18 3.96 0.10
CA GLY A 82 -11.19 2.51 0.31
C GLY A 82 -12.40 1.80 -0.31
N GLU A 83 -13.58 2.36 -0.11
CA GLU A 83 -14.83 1.80 -0.63
C GLU A 83 -14.98 2.01 -2.14
N LYS A 84 -14.51 3.15 -2.67
CA LYS A 84 -14.47 3.38 -4.12
C LYS A 84 -13.57 2.37 -4.83
N THR A 85 -12.36 2.13 -4.31
CA THR A 85 -11.44 1.12 -4.86
C THR A 85 -12.04 -0.28 -4.78
N SER A 86 -12.65 -0.64 -3.63
CA SER A 86 -13.32 -1.94 -3.46
C SER A 86 -14.50 -2.11 -4.42
N LEU A 87 -15.28 -1.04 -4.64
CA LEU A 87 -16.38 -1.04 -5.60
C LEU A 87 -15.87 -1.19 -7.04
N ALA A 88 -14.83 -0.46 -7.42
CA ALA A 88 -14.21 -0.59 -8.75
C ALA A 88 -13.70 -2.01 -8.99
N PHE A 89 -13.04 -2.61 -8.00
CA PHE A 89 -12.57 -3.99 -8.11
C PHE A 89 -13.73 -4.99 -8.16
N ALA A 90 -14.78 -4.82 -7.35
CA ALA A 90 -15.99 -5.65 -7.42
C ALA A 90 -16.69 -5.54 -8.79
N TYR A 91 -16.72 -4.35 -9.40
CA TYR A 91 -17.20 -4.15 -10.76
C TYR A 91 -16.37 -4.89 -11.79
N PHE A 92 -15.04 -4.82 -11.68
CA PHE A 92 -14.14 -5.56 -12.57
C PHE A 92 -14.40 -7.07 -12.50
N LEU A 93 -14.49 -7.64 -11.29
CA LEU A 93 -14.79 -9.06 -11.09
C LEU A 93 -16.17 -9.43 -11.64
N SER A 94 -17.18 -8.58 -11.40
CA SER A 94 -18.53 -8.74 -11.93
C SER A 94 -18.55 -8.73 -13.46
N LYS A 95 -17.91 -7.75 -14.10
CA LYS A 95 -17.80 -7.67 -15.56
C LYS A 95 -17.16 -8.90 -16.15
N LEU A 96 -16.04 -9.35 -15.57
CA LEU A 96 -15.35 -10.53 -16.04
C LEU A 96 -16.20 -11.80 -15.89
N GLN A 97 -16.77 -12.05 -14.70
CA GLN A 97 -17.60 -13.23 -14.48
C GLN A 97 -18.87 -13.17 -15.34
N TYR A 98 -19.64 -12.10 -15.22
CA TYR A 98 -20.96 -12.02 -15.83
C TYR A 98 -20.87 -11.78 -17.33
N GLU A 99 -20.17 -10.76 -17.82
CA GLU A 99 -20.20 -10.42 -19.24
C GLU A 99 -19.29 -11.30 -20.09
N ILE A 100 -18.13 -11.71 -19.57
CA ILE A 100 -17.15 -12.46 -20.35
C ILE A 100 -17.33 -13.96 -20.13
N ILE A 101 -17.34 -14.45 -18.89
CA ILE A 101 -17.38 -15.90 -18.64
C ILE A 101 -18.79 -16.48 -18.79
N ASP A 102 -19.80 -15.92 -18.13
CA ASP A 102 -21.14 -16.51 -18.10
C ASP A 102 -21.93 -16.27 -19.41
N ASN A 103 -21.66 -15.17 -20.10
CA ASN A 103 -22.40 -14.74 -21.30
C ASN A 103 -21.63 -14.87 -22.62
N THR A 104 -20.41 -15.44 -22.61
CA THR A 104 -19.69 -15.80 -23.84
C THR A 104 -19.11 -17.21 -23.76
N ASN A 105 -18.45 -17.68 -24.82
CA ASN A 105 -17.72 -18.96 -24.82
C ASN A 105 -16.29 -18.82 -24.29
N ALA A 106 -15.90 -17.66 -23.74
CA ALA A 106 -14.60 -17.45 -23.16
C ALA A 106 -14.44 -18.24 -21.85
N LYS A 107 -13.24 -18.75 -21.60
CA LYS A 107 -12.89 -19.47 -20.38
C LYS A 107 -11.83 -18.69 -19.61
N MET A 108 -11.86 -18.77 -18.28
CA MET A 108 -10.86 -18.13 -17.41
C MET A 108 -9.42 -18.57 -17.80
N ASN A 109 -9.24 -19.83 -18.16
CA ASN A 109 -7.96 -20.43 -18.54
C ASN A 109 -7.38 -19.90 -19.86
N ASP A 110 -8.14 -19.10 -20.61
CA ASP A 110 -7.65 -18.40 -21.81
C ASP A 110 -7.32 -16.92 -21.52
N CYS A 111 -7.64 -16.41 -20.32
CA CYS A 111 -7.53 -15.00 -19.97
C CYS A 111 -6.15 -14.64 -19.39
N ILE A 112 -5.60 -13.53 -19.87
CA ILE A 112 -4.48 -12.83 -19.22
C ILE A 112 -5.07 -11.68 -18.42
N ILE A 113 -4.85 -11.69 -17.11
CA ILE A 113 -5.42 -10.73 -16.17
C ILE A 113 -4.32 -9.80 -15.67
N VAL A 114 -4.61 -8.50 -15.69
CA VAL A 114 -3.73 -7.47 -15.16
C VAL A 114 -4.52 -6.65 -14.15
N ILE A 115 -4.03 -6.60 -12.91
CA ILE A 115 -4.64 -5.87 -11.82
C ILE A 115 -3.64 -4.83 -11.34
N ASP A 116 -4.01 -3.55 -11.42
CA ASP A 116 -3.21 -2.44 -10.91
C ASP A 116 -3.84 -1.89 -9.63
N ASP A 117 -3.10 -2.01 -8.54
CA ASP A 117 -3.39 -1.53 -7.20
C ASP A 117 -4.84 -1.78 -6.72
N PRO A 118 -5.23 -3.05 -6.47
CA PRO A 118 -6.60 -3.41 -6.11
C PRO A 118 -7.01 -2.97 -4.70
N VAL A 119 -6.11 -2.32 -3.96
CA VAL A 119 -6.29 -1.92 -2.57
C VAL A 119 -5.88 -0.45 -2.39
N SER A 120 -6.67 0.30 -1.63
CA SER A 120 -6.32 1.67 -1.21
C SER A 120 -6.35 1.86 0.31
N SER A 121 -6.88 0.88 1.06
CA SER A 121 -7.03 0.98 2.52
C SER A 121 -5.84 0.41 3.30
N LEU A 122 -5.54 1.02 4.43
CA LEU A 122 -4.58 0.51 5.43
C LEU A 122 -5.13 -0.65 6.30
N ASP A 123 -6.44 -0.94 6.23
CA ASP A 123 -7.03 -2.00 7.06
C ASP A 123 -6.56 -3.39 6.61
N GLU A 124 -5.78 -4.06 7.46
CA GLU A 124 -5.18 -5.36 7.18
C GLU A 124 -6.21 -6.43 6.82
N ASN A 125 -7.41 -6.37 7.41
CA ASN A 125 -8.48 -7.32 7.10
C ASN A 125 -8.94 -7.20 5.64
N ARG A 126 -9.10 -5.96 5.16
CA ARG A 126 -9.45 -5.69 3.75
C ARG A 126 -8.32 -6.08 2.80
N LEU A 127 -7.07 -5.83 3.19
CA LEU A 127 -5.90 -6.27 2.40
C LEU A 127 -5.88 -7.79 2.25
N PHE A 128 -6.06 -8.52 3.35
CA PHE A 128 -6.11 -9.98 3.34
C PHE A 128 -7.27 -10.50 2.51
N THR A 129 -8.47 -9.96 2.71
CA THR A 129 -9.68 -10.39 2.01
C THR A 129 -9.58 -10.15 0.50
N THR A 130 -9.02 -9.01 0.10
CA THR A 130 -8.77 -8.70 -1.31
C THR A 130 -7.74 -9.64 -1.92
N ALA A 131 -6.65 -9.94 -1.20
CA ALA A 131 -5.64 -10.89 -1.65
C ALA A 131 -6.23 -12.30 -1.83
N TYR A 132 -7.00 -12.77 -0.86
CA TYR A 132 -7.68 -14.07 -0.90
C TYR A 132 -8.70 -14.15 -2.03
N LEU A 133 -9.51 -13.11 -2.23
CA LEU A 133 -10.47 -13.06 -3.34
C LEU A 133 -9.75 -13.08 -4.69
N THR A 134 -8.66 -12.33 -4.82
CA THR A 134 -7.86 -12.30 -6.06
C THR A 134 -7.29 -13.68 -6.37
N ASP A 135 -6.67 -14.33 -5.39
CA ASP A 135 -6.11 -15.67 -5.56
C ASP A 135 -7.17 -16.69 -5.99
N THR A 136 -8.26 -16.77 -5.23
CA THR A 136 -9.33 -17.77 -5.46
C THR A 136 -10.14 -17.51 -6.73
N PHE A 137 -10.26 -16.26 -7.19
CA PHE A 137 -11.00 -15.94 -8.39
C PHE A 137 -10.17 -16.17 -9.67
N PHE A 138 -8.86 -15.97 -9.59
CA PHE A 138 -7.96 -16.04 -10.75
C PHE A 138 -7.04 -17.27 -10.74
N THR A 139 -7.30 -18.27 -9.91
CA THR A 139 -6.49 -19.51 -9.82
C THR A 139 -6.33 -20.20 -11.16
N GLU A 140 -7.40 -20.22 -11.96
CA GLU A 140 -7.44 -20.88 -13.27
C GLU A 140 -7.04 -19.95 -14.42
N ALA A 141 -6.68 -18.69 -14.17
CA ALA A 141 -6.31 -17.76 -15.23
C ALA A 141 -5.04 -18.23 -15.94
N LYS A 142 -4.95 -17.99 -17.26
CA LYS A 142 -3.75 -18.32 -18.05
C LYS A 142 -2.50 -17.65 -17.50
N GLN A 143 -2.65 -16.38 -17.11
CA GLN A 143 -1.58 -15.57 -16.53
C GLN A 143 -2.18 -14.43 -15.73
N LEU A 144 -1.64 -14.19 -14.53
CA LEU A 144 -2.06 -13.12 -13.65
C LEU A 144 -0.87 -12.20 -13.33
N PHE A 145 -1.04 -10.92 -13.61
CA PHE A 145 -0.14 -9.86 -13.17
C PHE A 145 -0.84 -9.00 -12.12
N VAL A 146 -0.21 -8.86 -10.96
CA VAL A 146 -0.71 -8.00 -9.87
C VAL A 146 0.36 -6.96 -9.56
N PHE A 147 -0.01 -5.70 -9.69
CA PHE A 147 0.79 -4.54 -9.33
C PHE A 147 0.20 -3.89 -8.08
N SER A 148 1.04 -3.48 -7.15
CA SER A 148 0.62 -2.65 -6.01
C SER A 148 1.83 -1.98 -5.38
N HIS A 149 1.60 -0.81 -4.79
CA HIS A 149 2.56 -0.15 -3.92
C HIS A 149 2.47 -0.66 -2.46
N ASN A 150 1.43 -1.42 -2.12
CA ASN A 150 1.18 -1.93 -0.78
C ASN A 150 1.91 -3.28 -0.57
N LEU A 151 3.07 -3.21 0.10
CA LEU A 151 3.89 -4.38 0.41
C LEU A 151 3.19 -5.41 1.32
N VAL A 152 2.28 -4.97 2.19
CA VAL A 152 1.54 -5.88 3.08
C VAL A 152 0.55 -6.72 2.28
N PHE A 153 -0.19 -6.08 1.37
CA PHE A 153 -1.08 -6.77 0.42
C PHE A 153 -0.33 -7.80 -0.42
N LEU A 154 0.78 -7.40 -1.06
CA LEU A 154 1.58 -8.30 -1.89
C LEU A 154 2.15 -9.49 -1.09
N LYS A 155 2.43 -9.30 0.20
CA LYS A 155 2.86 -10.39 1.09
C LYS A 155 1.74 -11.34 1.45
N PHE A 156 0.55 -10.83 1.78
CA PHE A 156 -0.62 -11.69 1.98
C PHE A 156 -0.89 -12.51 0.72
N PHE A 157 -0.98 -11.84 -0.43
CA PHE A 157 -1.20 -12.47 -1.72
C PHE A 157 -0.13 -13.52 -2.04
N GLY A 158 1.14 -13.14 -1.88
CA GLY A 158 2.25 -14.02 -2.13
C GLY A 158 2.31 -15.26 -1.23
N ASN A 159 1.96 -15.13 0.05
CA ASN A 159 1.94 -16.25 0.98
C ASN A 159 0.80 -17.23 0.67
N ILE A 160 -0.34 -16.72 0.19
CA ILE A 160 -1.45 -17.55 -0.28
C ILE A 160 -0.99 -18.34 -1.52
N ILE A 161 -0.42 -17.68 -2.54
CA ILE A 161 0.02 -18.34 -3.78
C ILE A 161 1.17 -19.34 -3.57
N LYS A 162 2.15 -19.03 -2.70
CA LYS A 162 3.26 -19.95 -2.42
C LYS A 162 2.80 -21.31 -1.91
N SER A 163 1.59 -21.41 -1.35
CA SER A 163 1.02 -22.69 -0.96
C SER A 163 0.51 -23.53 -2.15
N GLN A 164 0.41 -22.94 -3.35
CA GLN A 164 -0.29 -23.50 -4.51
C GLN A 164 0.60 -23.72 -5.75
N THR A 165 1.64 -22.90 -5.99
CA THR A 165 2.45 -22.99 -7.23
C THR A 165 3.90 -22.53 -7.09
N ASP A 166 4.81 -23.23 -7.76
CA ASP A 166 6.25 -22.89 -7.88
C ASP A 166 6.54 -21.91 -9.05
N GLU A 167 5.56 -21.54 -9.88
CA GLU A 167 5.79 -20.71 -11.08
C GLU A 167 5.81 -19.20 -10.82
N ARG A 168 5.63 -18.78 -9.57
CA ARG A 168 5.56 -17.37 -9.16
C ARG A 168 6.89 -16.64 -9.38
N LYS A 169 6.82 -15.42 -9.94
CA LYS A 169 7.98 -14.50 -10.06
C LYS A 169 7.64 -13.13 -9.47
N ASP A 170 8.44 -12.69 -8.50
CA ASP A 170 8.27 -11.40 -7.83
C ASP A 170 9.27 -10.37 -8.36
N TYR A 171 8.75 -9.21 -8.75
CA TYR A 171 9.53 -8.10 -9.29
C TYR A 171 9.31 -6.82 -8.49
N PHE A 172 10.29 -5.94 -8.55
CA PHE A 172 10.27 -4.61 -7.96
C PHE A 172 10.56 -3.58 -9.05
N ILE A 173 9.72 -2.55 -9.15
CA ILE A 173 9.89 -1.45 -10.09
C ILE A 173 10.61 -0.33 -9.34
N ASP A 174 11.81 -0.01 -9.83
CA ASP A 174 12.70 1.00 -9.28
C ASP A 174 13.01 2.05 -10.36
N GLN A 175 13.74 3.11 -10.00
CA GLN A 175 14.17 4.15 -10.94
C GLN A 175 15.70 4.31 -10.92
N LEU A 176 16.33 4.18 -12.08
CA LEU A 176 17.75 4.45 -12.25
C LEU A 176 17.93 5.62 -13.24
N ASN A 177 18.54 6.71 -12.78
CA ASN A 177 18.79 7.91 -13.59
C ASN A 177 17.54 8.46 -14.31
N GLY A 178 16.39 8.42 -13.64
CA GLY A 178 15.13 8.90 -14.21
C GLY A 178 14.35 7.82 -14.99
N MET A 179 14.96 6.68 -15.34
CA MET A 179 14.33 5.62 -16.12
C MET A 179 13.79 4.48 -15.25
N PRO A 180 12.59 3.95 -15.54
CA PRO A 180 12.03 2.81 -14.82
C PRO A 180 12.85 1.55 -15.09
N LEU A 181 13.14 0.80 -14.03
CA LEU A 181 13.93 -0.43 -14.07
C LEU A 181 13.20 -1.52 -13.29
N ILE A 182 12.93 -2.65 -13.95
CA ILE A 182 12.37 -3.84 -13.31
C ILE A 182 13.52 -4.70 -12.79
N LYS A 183 13.54 -4.92 -11.48
CA LYS A 183 14.50 -5.79 -10.79
C LYS A 183 13.76 -6.95 -10.12
N SER A 184 14.47 -8.00 -9.75
CA SER A 184 13.92 -9.03 -8.85
C SER A 184 13.62 -8.41 -7.48
N LEU A 185 12.55 -8.88 -6.81
CA LEU A 185 12.19 -8.38 -5.49
C LEU A 185 13.38 -8.56 -4.50
N PRO A 186 13.83 -7.51 -3.79
CA PRO A 186 14.94 -7.61 -2.85
C PRO A 186 14.70 -8.67 -1.77
N LYS A 187 15.75 -9.41 -1.38
CA LYS A 187 15.67 -10.47 -0.37
C LYS A 187 15.10 -9.97 0.96
N ALA A 188 15.45 -8.75 1.38
CA ALA A 188 14.88 -8.14 2.58
C ALA A 188 13.35 -8.01 2.52
N LEU A 189 12.80 -7.62 1.36
CA LEU A 189 11.35 -7.54 1.14
C LEU A 189 10.70 -8.91 0.96
N GLN A 190 11.43 -9.90 0.44
CA GLN A 190 10.96 -11.28 0.36
C GLN A 190 10.86 -11.94 1.74
N ASN A 191 11.87 -11.73 2.59
CA ASN A 191 12.04 -12.47 3.84
C ASN A 191 11.28 -11.83 5.02
N PHE A 192 11.09 -10.52 5.00
CA PHE A 192 10.54 -9.79 6.15
C PHE A 192 9.35 -8.95 5.77
N GLN A 193 8.37 -8.81 6.66
CA GLN A 193 7.17 -7.98 6.43
C GLN A 193 7.46 -6.47 6.42
N THR A 194 8.45 -6.03 7.19
CA THR A 194 8.82 -4.62 7.32
C THR A 194 9.79 -4.17 6.22
N ALA A 195 9.65 -2.92 5.78
CA ALA A 195 10.61 -2.26 4.89
C ALA A 195 11.91 -1.87 5.62
N TYR A 196 11.97 -2.02 6.95
CA TYR A 196 13.14 -1.71 7.77
C TYR A 196 14.42 -2.34 7.23
N PHE A 197 14.39 -3.64 6.93
CA PHE A 197 15.58 -4.38 6.47
C PHE A 197 16.05 -3.93 5.10
N GLN A 198 15.14 -3.59 4.19
CA GLN A 198 15.52 -3.03 2.89
C GLN A 198 16.23 -1.69 3.08
N LYS A 199 15.65 -0.81 3.91
CA LYS A 199 16.24 0.51 4.19
C LYS A 199 17.62 0.39 4.85
N LEU A 200 17.77 -0.56 5.76
CA LEU A 200 19.05 -0.86 6.40
C LEU A 200 20.07 -1.41 5.40
N ASP A 201 19.67 -2.36 4.55
CA ASP A 201 20.52 -2.91 3.50
C ASP A 201 21.04 -1.79 2.59
N GLU A 202 20.19 -0.86 2.15
CA GLU A 202 20.62 0.25 1.29
C GLU A 202 21.61 1.22 1.98
N ILE A 203 21.47 1.46 3.29
CA ILE A 203 22.46 2.23 4.07
C ILE A 203 23.80 1.49 4.11
N ILE A 204 23.79 0.17 4.35
CA ILE A 204 24.98 -0.68 4.37
C ILE A 204 25.64 -0.72 2.99
N GLU A 205 24.87 -0.88 1.91
CA GLU A 205 25.40 -0.94 0.54
C GLU A 205 26.03 0.38 0.07
N PHE A 206 25.54 1.51 0.57
CA PHE A 206 26.14 2.81 0.33
C PHE A 206 27.51 2.95 1.04
N VAL A 207 27.56 2.59 2.33
CA VAL A 207 28.76 2.78 3.18
C VAL A 207 29.84 1.75 2.90
N GLU A 208 29.49 0.47 2.83
CA GLU A 208 30.46 -0.63 2.81
C GLU A 208 30.77 -1.12 1.40
N LYS A 209 29.74 -1.18 0.53
CA LYS A 209 29.89 -1.76 -0.82
C LYS A 209 30.11 -0.70 -1.91
N HIS A 210 29.86 0.58 -1.60
CA HIS A 210 29.93 1.71 -2.55
C HIS A 210 29.19 1.44 -3.87
N ILE A 211 28.07 0.69 -3.80
CA ILE A 211 27.27 0.31 -4.97
C ILE A 211 26.38 1.48 -5.42
N ILE A 212 25.89 2.25 -4.46
CA ILE A 212 24.92 3.31 -4.69
C ILE A 212 25.68 4.63 -4.89
N ALA A 213 25.50 5.26 -6.05
CA ALA A 213 26.09 6.56 -6.33
C ALA A 213 25.50 7.65 -5.42
N TYR A 214 26.33 8.58 -4.97
CA TYR A 214 25.94 9.70 -4.10
C TYR A 214 24.72 10.48 -4.63
N GLU A 215 24.68 10.76 -5.94
CA GLU A 215 23.58 11.50 -6.58
C GLU A 215 22.22 10.81 -6.44
N THR A 216 22.21 9.48 -6.35
CA THR A 216 21.03 8.67 -6.10
C THR A 216 20.74 8.60 -4.60
N ALA A 217 21.76 8.28 -3.81
CA ALA A 217 21.68 8.12 -2.35
C ALA A 217 21.16 9.37 -1.63
N LYS A 218 21.62 10.57 -2.00
CA LYS A 218 21.23 11.83 -1.35
C LYS A 218 19.73 12.11 -1.37
N LYS A 219 19.00 11.50 -2.31
CA LYS A 219 17.56 11.70 -2.49
C LYS A 219 16.73 11.01 -1.42
N TYR A 220 17.19 9.90 -0.84
CA TYR A 220 16.34 9.08 0.04
C TYR A 220 17.05 8.54 1.28
N LEU A 221 18.38 8.38 1.28
CA LEU A 221 19.12 7.84 2.43
C LEU A 221 18.91 8.62 3.74
N PRO A 222 18.80 9.97 3.74
CA PRO A 222 18.49 10.71 4.98
C PRO A 222 17.17 10.27 5.63
N SER A 223 16.15 10.02 4.81
CA SER A 223 14.86 9.50 5.28
C SER A 223 14.99 8.06 5.77
N TYR A 224 15.78 7.23 5.09
CA TYR A 224 15.98 5.83 5.47
C TYR A 224 16.71 5.72 6.81
N ILE A 225 17.76 6.50 7.03
CA ILE A 225 18.51 6.59 8.29
C ILE A 225 17.56 6.87 9.45
N ARG A 226 16.69 7.88 9.30
CA ARG A 226 15.72 8.24 10.34
C ARG A 226 14.77 7.11 10.64
N VAL A 227 14.15 6.52 9.62
CA VAL A 227 13.20 5.41 9.80
C VAL A 227 13.88 4.21 10.45
N VAL A 228 15.10 3.87 10.03
CA VAL A 228 15.88 2.77 10.59
C VAL A 228 16.18 3.03 12.08
N LEU A 229 16.72 4.19 12.43
CA LEU A 229 17.03 4.52 13.83
C LEU A 229 15.78 4.57 14.71
N GLU A 230 14.73 5.26 14.28
CA GLU A 230 13.47 5.35 15.03
C GLU A 230 12.86 3.96 15.24
N THR A 231 12.84 3.12 14.20
CA THR A 231 12.31 1.74 14.30
C THR A 231 13.16 0.89 15.25
N PHE A 232 14.48 0.89 15.09
CA PHE A 232 15.41 0.10 15.91
C PHE A 232 15.32 0.48 17.40
N LEU A 233 15.36 1.78 17.69
CA LEU A 233 15.26 2.30 19.06
C LEU A 233 13.87 2.08 19.65
N SER A 234 12.81 2.16 18.84
CA SER A 234 11.45 1.86 19.30
C SER A 234 11.30 0.39 19.75
N PHE A 235 11.95 -0.56 19.06
CA PHE A 235 12.00 -1.95 19.55
C PHE A 235 12.74 -2.06 20.88
N LYS A 236 13.84 -1.33 21.06
CA LYS A 236 14.65 -1.36 22.29
C LYS A 236 13.92 -0.71 23.47
N PHE A 237 13.10 0.32 23.21
CA PHE A 237 12.47 1.15 24.23
C PHE A 237 10.95 1.23 24.10
N TYR A 238 10.29 0.12 23.74
CA TYR A 238 8.85 0.10 23.47
C TYR A 238 7.97 0.53 24.64
N TYR A 239 8.47 0.46 25.88
CA TYR A 239 7.77 0.94 27.08
C TYR A 239 7.78 2.47 27.24
N LEU A 240 8.53 3.21 26.43
CA LEU A 240 8.57 4.67 26.49
C LEU A 240 7.23 5.27 26.08
N LYS A 241 6.55 5.90 27.04
CA LYS A 241 5.32 6.65 26.79
C LYS A 241 5.64 8.06 26.29
N GLN A 242 4.90 8.52 25.28
CA GLN A 242 4.91 9.91 24.80
C GLN A 242 4.24 10.90 25.79
N GLY A 243 4.70 11.00 27.04
CA GLY A 243 4.21 12.00 28.01
C GLY A 243 2.69 12.00 28.28
N SER A 244 2.22 12.95 29.10
CA SER A 244 0.85 13.03 29.60
C SER A 244 0.02 14.07 28.82
N GLY A 245 -0.47 13.72 27.62
CA GLY A 245 -1.42 14.56 26.87
C GLY A 245 -2.45 13.70 26.13
N THR A 246 -3.71 14.12 26.09
CA THR A 246 -4.84 13.33 25.54
C THR A 246 -4.67 12.92 24.07
N ASN A 247 -3.96 13.71 23.26
CA ASN A 247 -3.73 13.42 21.83
C ASN A 247 -2.38 12.79 21.49
N LYS A 248 -1.42 12.72 22.44
CA LYS A 248 -0.06 12.18 22.20
C LYS A 248 0.18 10.77 22.76
N LYS A 249 -0.80 10.20 23.48
CA LYS A 249 -0.68 8.91 24.16
C LYS A 249 -0.50 7.69 23.25
N PHE A 250 -0.85 7.79 21.96
CA PHE A 250 -0.89 6.65 21.03
C PHE A 250 0.14 6.74 19.89
N LEU A 251 1.05 7.71 19.92
CA LEU A 251 2.09 7.87 18.91
C LEU A 251 3.40 7.25 19.41
N SER A 252 4.13 6.57 18.51
CA SER A 252 5.50 6.10 18.77
C SER A 252 6.41 7.28 19.12
N ALA A 253 7.36 7.09 20.04
CA ALA A 253 8.33 8.12 20.39
C ALA A 253 9.19 8.48 19.15
N GLY A 254 9.29 9.76 18.84
CA GLY A 254 10.20 10.24 17.79
C GLY A 254 11.66 10.16 18.25
N LEU A 255 12.58 10.38 17.31
CA LEU A 255 14.02 10.32 17.59
C LEU A 255 14.44 11.28 18.71
N ASP A 256 13.80 12.45 18.83
CA ASP A 256 14.01 13.41 19.92
C ASP A 256 13.84 12.77 21.31
N LYS A 257 12.70 12.12 21.55
CA LYS A 257 12.38 11.49 22.83
C LYS A 257 13.21 10.25 23.11
N LEU A 258 13.54 9.50 22.05
CA LEU A 258 14.39 8.32 22.15
C LEU A 258 15.82 8.72 22.57
N ILE A 259 16.34 9.85 22.04
CA ILE A 259 17.63 10.40 22.43
C ILE A 259 17.60 10.93 23.87
N ASP A 260 16.54 11.63 24.28
CA ASP A 260 16.39 12.08 25.68
C ASP A 260 16.42 10.90 26.66
N HIS A 261 15.74 9.81 26.33
CA HIS A 261 15.77 8.60 27.15
C HIS A 261 17.15 7.95 27.20
N LEU A 262 17.81 7.80 26.05
CA LEU A 262 19.18 7.28 25.96
C LEU A 262 20.18 8.12 26.77
N SER A 263 20.00 9.44 26.79
CA SER A 263 20.83 10.35 27.57
C SER A 263 20.73 10.07 29.06
N GLY A 264 19.54 9.74 29.56
CA GLY A 264 19.34 9.28 30.95
C GLY A 264 19.99 7.92 31.25
N LEU A 265 20.20 7.09 30.23
CA LEU A 265 20.82 5.77 30.34
C LEU A 265 22.33 5.77 30.05
N ILE A 266 22.97 6.93 29.84
CA ILE A 266 24.37 7.00 29.41
C ILE A 266 25.35 6.26 30.35
N GLY A 267 25.01 6.19 31.65
CA GLY A 267 25.78 5.45 32.64
C GLY A 267 25.85 3.94 32.37
N VAL A 268 24.85 3.37 31.69
CA VAL A 268 24.82 1.95 31.30
C VAL A 268 25.91 1.64 30.28
N PHE A 269 26.18 2.59 29.37
CA PHE A 269 27.09 2.38 28.24
C PHE A 269 28.56 2.59 28.57
N LYS A 270 28.91 3.07 29.78
CA LYS A 270 30.30 3.40 30.15
C LYS A 270 31.29 2.25 30.00
N ASN A 271 30.81 1.02 30.16
CA ASN A 271 31.63 -0.18 30.08
C ASN A 271 31.55 -0.88 28.72
N PHE A 272 30.76 -0.34 27.78
CA PHE A 272 30.65 -0.93 26.46
C PHE A 272 31.90 -0.61 25.66
N ASN A 273 32.40 -1.61 24.93
CA ASN A 273 33.51 -1.40 24.01
C ASN A 273 33.11 -0.43 22.90
N LYS A 274 34.07 0.36 22.43
CA LYS A 274 33.91 1.21 21.26
C LYS A 274 33.57 0.34 20.05
N VAL A 275 32.56 0.76 19.27
CA VAL A 275 32.16 0.13 18.01
C VAL A 275 32.30 1.15 16.90
N GLY A 276 33.18 0.89 15.94
CA GLY A 276 33.50 1.86 14.88
C GLY A 276 33.91 3.21 15.46
N ASP A 277 33.16 4.26 15.14
CA ASP A 277 33.37 5.61 15.67
C ASP A 277 32.50 5.97 16.89
N ILE A 278 31.79 5.00 17.48
CA ILE A 278 30.83 5.19 18.57
C ILE A 278 31.32 4.63 19.90
N ASP A 279 31.22 5.45 20.94
CA ASP A 279 31.35 5.05 22.34
C ASP A 279 30.38 5.83 23.25
N SER A 280 30.42 5.51 24.55
CA SER A 280 29.53 6.14 25.54
C SER A 280 29.69 7.66 25.67
N SER A 281 30.80 8.26 25.21
CA SER A 281 31.04 9.69 25.31
C SER A 281 30.45 10.49 24.14
N ASN A 282 30.32 9.87 22.96
CA ASN A 282 29.92 10.56 21.74
C ASN A 282 28.57 10.10 21.14
N LEU A 283 27.98 9.02 21.68
CA LEU A 283 26.72 8.44 21.21
C LEU A 283 25.59 9.49 21.06
N ILE A 284 25.34 10.26 22.13
CA ILE A 284 24.24 11.24 22.15
C ILE A 284 24.51 12.39 21.18
N GLU A 285 25.75 12.89 21.14
CA GLU A 285 26.15 13.96 20.22
C GLU A 285 25.93 13.55 18.76
N LYS A 286 26.34 12.33 18.39
CA LYS A 286 26.17 11.81 17.04
C LYS A 286 24.72 11.55 16.67
N LEU A 287 23.91 11.03 17.60
CA LEU A 287 22.48 10.88 17.41
C LEU A 287 21.77 12.23 17.20
N GLU A 288 22.12 13.25 17.99
CA GLU A 288 21.62 14.62 17.83
C GLU A 288 22.04 15.23 16.49
N PHE A 289 23.27 14.97 16.06
CA PHE A 289 23.74 15.40 14.75
C PHE A 289 22.91 14.76 13.63
N ILE A 290 22.73 13.43 13.66
CA ILE A 290 21.89 12.71 12.68
C ILE A 290 20.47 13.24 12.68
N ARG A 291 19.86 13.45 13.85
CA ARG A 291 18.50 13.99 13.97
C ARG A 291 18.38 15.34 13.27
N LYS A 292 19.28 16.29 13.56
CA LYS A 292 19.26 17.64 12.97
C LYS A 292 19.48 17.60 11.45
N THR A 293 20.39 16.75 10.99
CA THR A 293 20.73 16.64 9.57
C THR A 293 19.63 15.97 8.73
N THR A 294 18.80 15.13 9.34
CA THR A 294 17.70 14.42 8.68
C THR A 294 16.31 15.06 8.91
N ASP A 295 16.25 16.22 9.56
CA ASP A 295 15.00 16.84 10.03
C ASP A 295 14.16 17.62 8.99
N PRO A 296 14.70 18.23 7.92
CA PRO A 296 13.85 19.04 7.03
C PRO A 296 12.92 18.15 6.20
N GLN A 297 11.69 17.97 6.71
CA GLN A 297 10.47 17.43 6.10
C GLN A 297 10.60 16.06 5.39
N CYS A 298 10.95 15.02 6.14
CA CYS A 298 10.99 13.62 5.68
C CYS A 298 9.64 12.88 5.65
N HIS A 299 8.49 13.57 5.71
CA HIS A 299 7.19 12.94 5.55
C HIS A 299 6.85 12.79 4.07
N GLY A 300 7.49 11.79 3.44
CA GLY A 300 6.99 11.07 2.27
C GLY A 300 6.38 11.92 1.16
N THR A 301 7.17 12.72 0.46
CA THR A 301 6.86 13.06 -0.94
C THR A 301 8.16 13.41 -1.66
N PRO A 302 8.57 12.62 -2.68
CA PRO A 302 9.81 12.87 -3.42
C PRO A 302 9.82 14.19 -4.21
N GLN A 303 8.67 14.86 -4.31
CA GLN A 303 8.41 15.97 -5.22
C GLN A 303 9.07 17.29 -4.80
N ASN A 304 9.57 17.40 -3.56
CA ASN A 304 10.19 18.63 -3.03
C ASN A 304 11.69 18.46 -2.65
N ILE A 305 12.33 17.32 -3.00
CA ILE A 305 13.70 17.02 -2.58
C ILE A 305 14.73 17.94 -3.26
N ASP A 306 14.45 18.42 -4.47
CA ASP A 306 15.44 19.15 -5.27
C ASP A 306 15.74 20.57 -4.74
N GLU A 307 14.90 21.17 -3.90
CA GLU A 307 15.08 22.57 -3.48
C GLU A 307 15.69 22.76 -2.08
N PHE A 308 15.65 21.77 -1.18
CA PHE A 308 16.09 21.99 0.21
C PHE A 308 16.65 20.72 0.87
N ASN A 309 17.93 20.41 0.61
CA ASN A 309 18.90 19.82 1.57
C ASN A 309 20.19 19.38 0.85
N PHE A 310 21.19 20.25 0.80
CA PHE A 310 22.51 19.88 0.27
C PHE A 310 23.33 19.18 1.37
N LEU A 311 23.08 17.89 1.58
CA LEU A 311 23.93 17.01 2.38
C LEU A 311 25.15 16.63 1.53
N SER A 312 26.36 17.07 1.88
CA SER A 312 27.56 16.71 1.11
C SER A 312 27.82 15.19 1.12
N GLU A 313 28.55 14.68 0.13
CA GLU A 313 28.90 13.24 0.07
C GLU A 313 29.64 12.77 1.33
N ALA A 314 30.57 13.59 1.83
CA ALA A 314 31.28 13.29 3.07
C ALA A 314 30.36 13.25 4.28
N GLU A 315 29.40 14.18 4.38
CA GLU A 315 28.43 14.19 5.47
C GLU A 315 27.47 13.01 5.39
N LEU A 316 26.97 12.68 4.20
CA LEU A 316 26.07 11.55 3.98
C LEU A 316 26.75 10.22 4.34
N ASN A 317 28.01 10.04 3.92
CA ASN A 317 28.83 8.89 4.33
C ASN A 317 29.03 8.84 5.84
N ARG A 318 29.35 9.98 6.48
CA ARG A 318 29.53 10.06 7.92
C ARG A 318 28.27 9.66 8.68
N ILE A 319 27.11 10.25 8.37
CA ILE A 319 25.87 9.92 9.08
C ILE A 319 25.39 8.49 8.83
N SER A 320 25.65 7.96 7.63
CA SER A 320 25.30 6.57 7.29
C SER A 320 26.17 5.59 8.07
N LYS A 321 27.49 5.85 8.16
CA LYS A 321 28.41 5.04 8.96
C LYS A 321 28.10 5.14 10.46
N ASP A 322 27.90 6.34 10.97
CA ASP A 322 27.51 6.56 12.37
C ASP A 322 26.21 5.83 12.70
N THR A 323 25.25 5.79 11.78
CA THR A 323 24.00 5.03 11.95
C THR A 323 24.24 3.54 12.14
N ILE A 324 25.09 2.93 11.31
CA ILE A 324 25.45 1.50 11.39
C ILE A 324 26.19 1.23 12.71
N ASP A 325 27.19 2.05 13.04
CA ASP A 325 27.96 1.90 14.27
C ASP A 325 27.09 2.07 15.53
N ILE A 326 26.12 3.00 15.51
CA ILE A 326 25.16 3.19 16.61
C ILE A 326 24.29 1.94 16.79
N ILE A 327 23.77 1.37 15.70
CA ILE A 327 22.96 0.14 15.75
C ILE A 327 23.79 -0.97 16.39
N HIS A 328 25.03 -1.19 15.94
CA HIS A 328 25.90 -2.22 16.50
C HIS A 328 26.30 -1.95 17.96
N PHE A 329 26.59 -0.69 18.32
CA PHE A 329 26.90 -0.29 19.70
C PHE A 329 25.74 -0.58 20.66
N LEU A 330 24.52 -0.22 20.24
CA LEU A 330 23.30 -0.40 21.02
C LEU A 330 22.72 -1.82 20.91
N ASP A 331 23.17 -2.65 19.96
CA ASP A 331 22.69 -4.02 19.90
C ASP A 331 23.16 -4.84 21.11
N ASN A 332 24.35 -4.52 21.63
CA ASN A 332 24.89 -5.04 22.89
C ASN A 332 23.94 -4.87 24.11
N ILE A 333 22.96 -3.96 24.02
CA ILE A 333 21.95 -3.74 25.08
C ILE A 333 21.13 -5.00 25.37
N HIS A 334 20.74 -5.75 24.33
CA HIS A 334 19.81 -6.88 24.51
C HIS A 334 20.43 -8.04 25.28
N TYR A 335 21.73 -8.24 25.14
CA TYR A 335 22.42 -9.35 25.78
C TYR A 335 22.81 -9.06 27.23
N GLU A 336 23.00 -7.80 27.60
CA GLU A 336 23.53 -7.47 28.93
C GLU A 336 22.48 -7.00 29.95
N LYS A 337 21.33 -6.39 29.57
CA LYS A 337 20.47 -5.71 30.58
C LYS A 337 18.94 -5.66 30.37
N ILE A 338 18.27 -6.58 29.65
CA ILE A 338 16.78 -6.67 29.69
C ILE A 338 16.29 -7.54 30.86
N THR A 339 16.80 -7.30 32.06
CA THR A 339 16.30 -7.96 33.29
C THR A 339 16.20 -7.01 34.48
N VAL A 340 16.32 -5.69 34.26
CA VAL A 340 16.15 -4.71 35.34
C VAL A 340 15.36 -3.51 34.83
N ALA A 341 14.06 -3.72 34.61
CA ALA A 341 13.05 -2.67 34.63
C ALA A 341 11.79 -3.21 35.29
#